data_AF-A0A9E6DUD9-F1
#
_entry.id   AF-A0A9E6DUD9-F1
#
_cell.length_a   1.000
_cell.length_b   1.000
_cell.length_c   1.000
_cell.angle_alpha   90.00
_cell.angle_beta   90.00
_cell.angle_gamma   90.00
#
_symmetry.space_group_name_H-M   'P 1'
#
loop_
_entity.id
_entity.type
_entity.pdbx_description
1 polymer ?
#
loop_
_entity_poly.entity_id
_entity_poly.type
_entity_poly.pdbx_seq_one_letter_code
_entity_poly.pdbx_strand_id
1 'polypeptide(L)'
;SHFLNTGDHPVMIFAIIRNHFNMLHNASFKISQGKSVDNVVSTMRPPVFFSRKNAVISQIRRWNLNKTDLAVSLIADADIDARMNAPLAKNILNRLVTRLSLMANR
;
A
#
# COMPACT_ATOMS: atom_id res chain seq x y z
N SER A 1 -6.46 -7.00 16.64
CA SER A 1 -7.15 -7.06 15.32
C SER A 1 -8.57 -6.48 15.41
N HIS A 2 -8.71 -5.28 15.98
CA HIS A 2 -10.01 -4.68 16.33
C HIS A 2 -10.72 -3.96 15.16
N PHE A 3 -10.01 -3.65 14.06
CA PHE A 3 -10.52 -2.89 12.90
C PHE A 3 -11.43 -3.68 11.94
N LEU A 4 -11.94 -4.86 12.31
CA LEU A 4 -12.75 -5.68 11.41
C LEU A 4 -14.11 -6.07 12.01
N ASN A 5 -14.46 -5.53 13.18
CA ASN A 5 -15.61 -5.98 13.95
C ASN A 5 -16.84 -5.08 13.81
N THR A 6 -16.77 -3.99 13.05
CA THR A 6 -17.86 -3.01 12.99
C THR A 6 -18.07 -2.53 11.57
N GLY A 7 -18.96 -3.17 10.79
CA GLY A 7 -19.56 -2.62 9.56
C GLY A 7 -18.62 -2.11 8.44
N ASP A 8 -17.30 -2.28 8.55
CA ASP A 8 -16.33 -1.65 7.66
C ASP A 8 -16.47 -2.19 6.24
N HIS A 9 -16.81 -1.29 5.31
CA HIS A 9 -16.92 -1.57 3.89
C HIS A 9 -15.58 -2.10 3.37
N PRO A 10 -15.43 -3.41 3.07
CA PRO A 10 -14.14 -3.97 2.64
C PRO A 10 -13.58 -3.22 1.43
N VAL A 11 -14.47 -2.79 0.56
CA VAL A 11 -14.22 -1.90 -0.59
C VAL A 11 -13.43 -0.63 -0.22
N MET A 12 -13.79 0.04 0.88
CA MET A 12 -13.10 1.24 1.36
C MET A 12 -11.69 0.90 1.83
N ILE A 13 -11.52 -0.22 2.55
CA ILE A 13 -10.20 -0.63 3.03
C ILE A 13 -9.30 -0.99 1.84
N PHE A 14 -9.81 -1.72 0.84
CA PHE A 14 -9.07 -1.98 -0.40
C PHE A 14 -8.66 -0.68 -1.09
N ALA A 15 -9.55 0.31 -1.17
CA ALA A 15 -9.22 1.62 -1.76
C ALA A 15 -8.10 2.33 -1.01
N ILE A 16 -8.13 2.35 0.33
CA ILE A 16 -7.07 2.95 1.16
C ILE A 16 -5.73 2.24 0.93
N ILE A 17 -5.72 0.90 0.96
CA ILE A 17 -4.50 0.10 0.75
C ILE A 17 -3.96 0.36 -0.66
N ARG A 18 -4.80 0.29 -1.69
CA ARG A 18 -4.40 0.54 -3.08
C ARG A 18 -3.79 1.93 -3.25
N ASN A 19 -4.45 2.98 -2.76
CA ASN A 19 -3.96 4.34 -2.88
C ASN A 19 -2.58 4.50 -2.22
N HIS A 20 -2.40 3.89 -1.05
CA HIS A 20 -1.11 3.89 -0.36
C HIS A 20 -0.02 3.19 -1.18
N PHE A 21 -0.28 2.02 -1.74
CA PHE A 21 0.71 1.28 -2.52
C PHE A 21 1.02 1.93 -3.87
N ASN A 22 0.04 2.54 -4.54
CA ASN A 22 0.27 3.36 -5.74
C ASN A 22 1.17 4.56 -5.43
N MET A 23 0.95 5.21 -4.28
CA MET A 23 1.81 6.30 -3.81
C MET A 23 3.26 5.81 -3.61
N LEU A 24 3.46 4.65 -2.96
CA LEU A 24 4.79 4.06 -2.76
C LEU A 24 5.44 3.62 -4.07
N HIS A 25 4.69 3.02 -4.99
CA HIS A 25 5.17 2.59 -6.31
C HIS A 25 5.67 3.80 -7.11
N ASN A 26 4.86 4.86 -7.20
CA ASN A 26 5.26 6.10 -7.88
C ASN A 26 6.51 6.74 -7.25
N ALA A 27 6.63 6.72 -5.92
CA ALA A 27 7.83 7.21 -5.25
C ALA A 27 9.06 6.35 -5.59
N SER A 28 8.90 5.03 -5.57
CA SER A 28 9.96 4.06 -5.87
C SER A 28 10.44 4.15 -7.32
N PHE A 29 9.52 4.37 -8.26
CA PHE A 29 9.83 4.60 -9.67
C PHE A 29 10.63 5.89 -9.89
N LYS A 30 10.25 6.98 -9.21
CA LYS A 30 11.02 8.22 -9.25
C LYS A 30 12.44 8.05 -8.70
N ILE A 31 12.60 7.25 -7.65
CA ILE A 31 13.91 6.94 -7.06
C ILE A 31 14.74 6.05 -7.99
N SER A 32 14.14 5.06 -8.65
CA SER A 32 14.85 4.24 -9.64
C SER A 32 15.32 5.04 -10.86
N GLN A 33 14.70 6.20 -11.14
CA GLN A 33 15.17 7.18 -12.12
C GLN A 33 16.29 8.11 -11.60
N GLY A 34 16.83 7.86 -10.41
CA GLY A 34 17.96 8.61 -9.83
C GLY A 34 17.58 9.81 -8.96
N LYS A 35 16.29 10.05 -8.69
CA LYS A 35 15.88 11.11 -7.75
C LYS A 35 16.19 10.68 -6.30
N SER A 36 16.67 11.63 -5.48
CA SER A 36 16.87 11.36 -4.06
C SER A 36 15.54 11.17 -3.33
N VAL A 37 15.55 10.35 -2.28
CA VAL A 37 14.35 10.07 -1.47
C VAL A 37 13.76 11.36 -0.88
N ASP A 38 14.59 12.28 -0.40
CA ASP A 38 14.14 13.57 0.14
C ASP A 38 13.45 14.45 -0.89
N ASN A 39 13.98 14.51 -2.13
CA ASN A 39 13.36 15.24 -3.23
C ASN A 39 12.02 14.62 -3.62
N VAL A 40 11.96 13.28 -3.69
CA VAL A 40 10.71 12.59 -4.00
C VAL A 40 9.67 12.89 -2.93
N VAL A 41 10.00 12.77 -1.65
CA VAL A 41 9.05 13.00 -0.55
C VAL A 41 8.60 14.45 -0.47
N SER A 42 9.47 15.44 -0.72
CA SER A 42 9.08 16.85 -0.72
C SER A 42 8.17 17.23 -1.90
N THR A 43 8.22 16.47 -3.01
CA THR A 43 7.42 16.69 -4.21
C THR A 43 6.18 15.77 -4.30
N MET A 44 5.89 15.00 -3.26
CA MET A 44 4.70 14.13 -3.20
C MET A 44 3.40 14.94 -3.17
N ARG A 45 2.36 14.38 -3.80
CA ARG A 45 0.99 14.87 -3.75
C ARG A 45 0.09 13.71 -3.30
N PRO A 46 -0.65 13.83 -2.19
CA PRO A 46 -0.72 14.98 -1.27
C PRO A 46 0.60 15.24 -0.51
N PRO A 47 0.85 16.48 -0.02
CA PRO A 47 2.04 16.79 0.76
C PRO A 47 2.16 15.91 1.99
N VAL A 48 3.35 15.37 2.24
CA VAL A 48 3.64 14.63 3.46
C VAL A 48 3.94 15.61 4.58
N PHE A 49 3.06 15.67 5.58
CA PHE A 49 3.30 16.46 6.79
C PHE A 49 4.64 16.08 7.43
N PHE A 50 5.33 17.08 8.01
CA PHE A 50 6.67 16.90 8.59
C PHE A 50 6.73 15.73 9.59
N SER A 51 5.72 15.60 10.45
CA SER A 51 5.60 14.51 11.44
C SER A 51 5.57 13.11 10.82
N ARG A 52 5.11 12.98 9.57
CA ARG A 52 5.02 11.71 8.84
C ARG A 52 6.19 11.48 7.89
N LYS A 53 7.05 12.48 7.65
CA LYS A 53 8.13 12.42 6.66
C LYS A 53 9.03 11.20 6.89
N ASN A 54 9.51 11.02 8.11
CA ASN A 54 10.39 9.89 8.47
C ASN A 54 9.71 8.54 8.26
N ALA A 55 8.45 8.40 8.66
CA ALA A 55 7.70 7.16 8.46
C ALA A 55 7.52 6.81 6.98
N VAL A 56 7.21 7.81 6.14
CA VAL A 56 7.09 7.63 4.68
C VAL A 56 8.43 7.27 4.05
N ILE A 57 9.52 7.93 4.44
CA ILE A 57 10.88 7.58 3.98
C ILE A 57 11.21 6.13 4.33
N SER A 58 10.95 5.70 5.57
CA SER A 58 11.19 4.31 5.97
C SER A 58 10.33 3.31 5.18
N GLN A 59 9.09 3.66 4.84
CA GLN A 59 8.23 2.81 4.00
C GLN A 59 8.78 2.70 2.58
N ILE A 60 9.15 3.82 1.95
CA ILE A 60 9.75 3.83 0.61
C ILE A 60 11.03 3.00 0.56
N ARG A 61 11.87 3.07 1.59
CA ARG A 61 13.12 2.26 1.65
C ARG A 61 12.85 0.77 1.78
N ARG A 62 11.81 0.36 2.52
CA ARG A 62 11.42 -1.06 2.67
C ARG A 62 10.77 -1.63 1.42
N TRP A 63 10.05 -0.79 0.69
CA TRP A 63 9.28 -1.14 -0.49
C TRP A 63 9.98 -0.65 -1.76
N ASN A 64 10.94 -1.43 -2.28
CA ASN A 64 11.58 -1.14 -3.57
C ASN A 64 10.59 -1.29 -4.75
N LEU A 65 11.00 -0.84 -5.94
CA LEU A 65 10.15 -0.83 -7.14
C LEU A 65 9.51 -2.20 -7.41
N ASN A 66 10.31 -3.27 -7.47
CA ASN A 66 9.81 -4.63 -7.73
C ASN A 66 8.79 -5.10 -6.69
N LYS A 67 9.02 -4.83 -5.40
CA LYS A 67 8.06 -5.19 -4.33
C LYS A 67 6.76 -4.39 -4.44
N THR A 68 6.85 -3.10 -4.74
CA THR A 68 5.64 -2.26 -4.90
C THR A 68 4.83 -2.67 -6.11
N ASP A 69 5.47 -3.02 -7.22
CA ASP A 69 4.81 -3.50 -8.43
C ASP A 69 4.02 -4.79 -8.16
N LEU A 70 4.68 -5.79 -7.56
CA LEU A 70 4.03 -7.03 -7.14
C LEU A 70 2.88 -6.77 -6.15
N ALA A 71 3.09 -5.87 -5.17
CA ALA A 71 2.05 -5.54 -4.20
C ALA A 71 0.82 -4.90 -4.87
N VAL A 72 1.00 -3.98 -5.82
CA VAL A 72 -0.10 -3.34 -6.55
C VAL A 72 -0.92 -4.38 -7.33
N SER A 73 -0.26 -5.30 -8.03
CA SER A 73 -0.94 -6.42 -8.73
C SER A 73 -1.74 -7.28 -7.75
N LEU A 74 -1.15 -7.69 -6.62
CA LEU A 74 -1.83 -8.49 -5.61
C LEU A 74 -3.03 -7.80 -4.97
N ILE A 75 -2.95 -6.48 -4.77
CA ILE A 75 -4.07 -5.69 -4.24
C ILE A 75 -5.20 -5.59 -5.27
N ALA A 76 -4.88 -5.47 -6.56
CA ALA A 76 -5.85 -5.41 -7.63
C ALA A 76 -6.65 -6.73 -7.73
N ASP A 77 -5.94 -7.86 -7.80
CA ASP A 77 -6.56 -9.19 -7.86
C ASP A 77 -7.47 -9.43 -6.65
N ALA A 78 -6.98 -9.12 -5.45
CA ALA A 78 -7.74 -9.31 -4.22
C ALA A 78 -8.98 -8.41 -4.11
N ASP A 79 -8.95 -7.17 -4.63
CA ASP A 79 -10.15 -6.31 -4.65
C ASP A 79 -11.19 -6.82 -5.65
N ILE A 80 -10.77 -7.31 -6.81
CA ILE A 80 -11.68 -7.93 -7.79
C ILE A 80 -12.34 -9.16 -7.15
N ASP A 81 -11.55 -10.06 -6.57
CA ASP A 81 -12.04 -11.27 -5.91
C ASP A 81 -13.02 -10.95 -4.77
N ALA A 82 -12.72 -9.91 -3.98
CA ALA A 82 -13.57 -9.47 -2.87
C ALA A 82 -14.90 -8.87 -3.34
N ARG A 83 -14.92 -8.17 -4.49
CA ARG A 83 -16.17 -7.66 -5.09
C ARG A 83 -17.03 -8.78 -5.67
N MET A 84 -16.39 -9.76 -6.30
CA MET A 84 -17.08 -10.93 -6.86
C MET A 84 -17.60 -11.88 -5.76
N ASN A 85 -16.92 -11.92 -4.61
CA ASN A 85 -17.23 -12.82 -3.51
C ASN A 85 -17.44 -12.05 -2.19
N ALA A 86 -18.51 -11.23 -2.13
CA ALA A 86 -18.79 -10.37 -0.98
C ALA A 86 -18.76 -11.08 0.40
N PRO A 87 -19.29 -12.31 0.57
CA PRO A 87 -19.19 -13.04 1.84
C PRO A 87 -17.74 -13.37 2.27
N LEU A 88 -16.81 -13.46 1.32
CA LEU A 88 -15.40 -13.78 1.57
C LEU A 88 -14.49 -12.54 1.62
N ALA A 89 -15.02 -11.35 1.34
CA ALA A 89 -14.24 -10.11 1.22
C ALA A 89 -13.33 -9.85 2.44
N LYS A 90 -13.82 -10.11 3.67
CA LYS A 90 -13.03 -9.96 4.90
C LYS A 90 -11.87 -10.96 4.99
N ASN A 91 -12.08 -12.20 4.57
CA ASN A 91 -11.04 -13.23 4.56
C ASN A 91 -9.96 -12.92 3.52
N ILE A 92 -10.39 -12.48 2.32
CA ILE A 92 -9.49 -12.05 1.24
C ILE A 92 -8.63 -10.87 1.71
N LEU A 93 -9.26 -9.86 2.34
CA LEU A 93 -8.56 -8.71 2.90
C LEU A 93 -7.53 -9.11 3.98
N ASN A 94 -7.89 -10.00 4.91
CA ASN A 94 -6.97 -10.49 5.94
C ASN A 94 -5.74 -11.19 5.34
N ARG A 95 -5.97 -12.04 4.33
CA ARG A 95 -4.89 -12.74 3.63
C ARG A 95 -3.99 -11.76 2.88
N LEU A 96 -4.59 -10.76 2.22
CA LEU A 96 -3.85 -9.70 1.53
C LEU A 96 -2.93 -8.95 2.50
N VAL A 97 -3.47 -8.44 3.60
CA VAL A 97 -2.69 -7.68 4.60
C VAL A 97 -1.55 -8.52 5.16
N THR A 98 -1.82 -9.78 5.51
CA THR A 98 -0.79 -10.71 6.00
C THR A 98 0.32 -10.90 4.97
N ARG A 99 -0.03 -11.11 3.70
CA ARG A 99 0.94 -11.28 2.61
C ARG A 99 1.78 -10.01 2.42
N LEU A 100 1.17 -8.83 2.44
CA LEU A 100 1.88 -7.55 2.33
C LEU A 100 2.83 -7.32 3.51
N SER A 101 2.44 -7.68 4.73
CA SER A 101 3.32 -7.60 5.91
C SER A 101 4.54 -8.52 5.77
N LEU A 102 4.35 -9.75 5.29
CA LEU A 102 5.46 -10.68 5.05
C LEU A 102 6.40 -10.18 3.95
N MET A 103 5.88 -9.56 2.89
CA MET A 103 6.70 -8.96 1.83
C MET A 103 7.55 -7.76 2.30
N ALA A 104 7.06 -7.01 3.29
CA ALA A 104 7.79 -5.89 3.87
C ALA A 104 8.99 -6.33 4.73
N ASN A 105 8.90 -7.52 5.36
CA ASN A 105 9.91 -8.06 6.28
C ASN A 105 10.98 -8.93 5.59
N ARG A 106 10.73 -9.35 4.35
CA ARG A 106 11.71 -10.04 3.50
C ARG A 106 12.55 -9.04 2.73
#